data_AF-A0A1X9MAY2-F1
#
_entry.id   AF-A0A1X9MAY2-F1
#
_cell.length_a   1.000
_cell.length_b   1.000
_cell.length_c   1.000
_cell.angle_alpha   90.00
_cell.angle_beta   90.00
_cell.angle_gamma   90.00
#
_symmetry.space_group_name_H-M   'P 1'
#
loop_
_entity.id
_entity.type
_entity.pdbx_description
1 polymer ?
#
loop_
_entity_poly.entity_id
_entity_poly.type
_entity_poly.pdbx_seq_one_letter_code
_entity_poly.pdbx_strand_id
1 'polypeptide(L)'
;MKFINNLYQLYKDQLTGDEEDALIIINGILQNFSDEDIHKLISDMSNREQFEMFSLYLYEKFRIKVAEEGLGQILNQDDQDDSKFLH
;
A
#
# COMPACT_ATOMS: atom_id res chain seq x y z
N MET A 1 1.45 -9.32 -11.84
CA MET A 1 0.32 -8.56 -12.40
C MET A 1 0.74 -7.71 -13.60
N LYS A 2 0.04 -7.79 -14.74
CA LYS A 2 0.35 -7.01 -15.97
C LYS A 2 0.36 -5.50 -15.73
N PHE A 3 -0.52 -5.01 -14.85
CA PHE A 3 -0.61 -3.59 -14.48
C PHE A 3 0.67 -3.05 -13.84
N ILE A 4 1.25 -3.74 -12.84
CA ILE A 4 2.50 -3.32 -12.18
C ILE A 4 3.65 -3.25 -13.19
N ASN A 5 3.73 -4.21 -14.11
CA ASN A 5 4.74 -4.18 -15.16
C ASN A 5 4.58 -2.95 -16.07
N ASN A 6 3.34 -2.60 -16.44
CA ASN A 6 3.07 -1.42 -17.25
C ASN A 6 3.40 -0.12 -16.51
N LEU A 7 3.06 -0.05 -15.22
CA LEU A 7 3.34 1.09 -14.36
C LEU A 7 4.85 1.28 -14.20
N TYR A 8 5.57 0.21 -13.93
CA TYR A 8 7.04 0.23 -13.90
C TYR A 8 7.62 0.70 -15.23
N GLN A 9 7.14 0.22 -16.38
CA GLN A 9 7.66 0.68 -17.68
C GLN A 9 7.39 2.16 -17.97
N LEU A 10 6.27 2.72 -17.48
CA LEU A 10 5.93 4.14 -17.66
C LEU A 10 6.78 5.06 -16.78
N TYR A 11 7.15 4.60 -15.58
CA TYR A 11 7.76 5.46 -14.56
C TYR A 11 9.22 5.11 -14.24
N LYS A 12 9.79 4.03 -14.78
CA LYS A 12 11.18 3.58 -14.49
C LYS A 12 12.24 4.67 -14.66
N ASP A 13 12.06 5.58 -15.60
CA ASP A 13 13.02 6.65 -15.89
C ASP A 13 12.83 7.87 -14.96
N GLN A 14 11.76 7.88 -14.16
CA GLN A 14 11.41 8.89 -13.16
C GLN A 14 11.66 8.39 -11.73
N LEU A 15 11.86 7.08 -11.53
CA LEU A 15 12.25 6.51 -10.25
C LEU A 15 13.70 6.90 -9.96
N THR A 16 13.92 7.75 -8.96
CA THR A 16 15.27 8.17 -8.55
C THR A 16 15.93 7.15 -7.61
N GLY A 17 15.16 6.14 -7.18
CA GLY A 17 15.59 5.08 -6.27
C GLY A 17 15.12 5.30 -4.83
N ASP A 18 14.42 6.40 -4.55
CA ASP A 18 13.82 6.66 -3.24
C ASP A 18 12.47 5.95 -3.10
N GLU A 19 12.19 5.38 -1.92
CA GLU A 19 10.93 4.65 -1.66
C GLU A 19 9.71 5.60 -1.75
N GLU A 20 9.91 6.88 -1.46
CA GLU A 20 8.88 7.92 -1.56
C GLU A 20 8.39 8.15 -3.00
N ASP A 21 9.25 7.99 -4.01
CA ASP A 21 8.88 8.20 -5.41
C ASP A 21 7.78 7.22 -5.86
N ALA A 22 7.94 5.94 -5.50
CA ALA A 22 6.99 4.90 -5.85
C ALA A 22 5.62 5.14 -5.19
N LEU A 23 5.61 5.57 -3.93
CA LEU A 23 4.37 5.85 -3.21
C LEU A 23 3.62 7.05 -3.81
N ILE A 24 4.34 8.13 -4.14
CA ILE A 24 3.75 9.32 -4.77
C ILE A 24 3.12 8.97 -6.13
N ILE A 25 3.85 8.21 -6.96
CA ILE A 25 3.36 7.77 -8.27
C ILE A 25 2.11 6.90 -8.14
N ILE A 26 2.13 5.92 -7.24
CA ILE A 26 0.99 5.04 -7.00
C ILE A 26 -0.23 5.85 -6.52
N ASN A 27 -0.04 6.75 -5.55
CA ASN A 27 -1.14 7.58 -5.04
C ASN A 27 -1.72 8.50 -6.11
N GLY A 28 -0.88 9.14 -6.93
CA GLY A 28 -1.35 9.99 -8.03
C GLY A 28 -2.16 9.21 -9.07
N ILE A 29 -1.81 7.95 -9.33
CA ILE A 29 -2.56 7.09 -10.26
C ILE A 29 -3.89 6.67 -9.63
N LEU A 30 -3.87 6.20 -8.38
CA LEU A 30 -5.07 5.74 -7.69
C LEU A 30 -6.11 6.84 -7.48
N GLN A 31 -5.70 8.10 -7.29
CA GLN A 31 -6.62 9.24 -7.19
C GLN A 31 -7.45 9.46 -8.47
N ASN A 32 -6.96 9.01 -9.62
CA ASN A 32 -7.64 9.15 -10.91
C ASN A 32 -8.50 7.92 -11.27
N PHE A 33 -8.49 6.87 -10.45
CA PHE A 33 -9.26 5.67 -10.72
C PHE A 33 -10.70 5.82 -10.24
N SER A 34 -11.64 5.40 -11.09
CA SER A 34 -13.02 5.16 -10.68
C SER A 34 -13.14 3.82 -9.94
N ASP A 35 -14.26 3.63 -9.25
CA ASP A 35 -14.61 2.33 -8.64
C ASP A 35 -14.57 1.18 -9.67
N GLU A 36 -14.99 1.46 -10.91
CA GLU A 36 -14.97 0.49 -12.01
C GLU A 36 -13.54 0.09 -12.41
N ASP A 37 -12.61 1.05 -12.44
CA ASP A 37 -11.20 0.81 -12.77
C ASP A 37 -10.55 -0.09 -11.72
N ILE A 38 -10.82 0.17 -10.44
CA ILE A 38 -10.33 -0.65 -9.33
C ILE A 38 -10.90 -2.07 -9.41
N HIS A 39 -12.20 -2.20 -9.64
CA HIS A 39 -12.83 -3.52 -9.79
C HIS A 39 -12.27 -4.31 -10.95
N LYS A 40 -12.03 -3.66 -12.09
CA LYS A 40 -11.42 -4.28 -13.26
C LYS A 40 -10.01 -4.79 -12.95
N LEU A 41 -9.20 -3.97 -12.28
CA LEU A 41 -7.85 -4.35 -11.86
C LEU A 41 -7.83 -5.58 -10.95
N ILE A 42 -8.74 -5.65 -9.98
CA ILE A 42 -8.87 -6.80 -9.09
C ILE A 42 -9.34 -8.03 -9.87
N SER A 43 -10.28 -7.87 -10.81
CA SER A 43 -10.79 -8.97 -11.63
C SER A 43 -9.74 -9.56 -12.59
N ASP A 44 -8.78 -8.73 -13.03
CA ASP A 44 -7.67 -9.13 -13.89
C ASP A 44 -6.54 -9.85 -13.14
N MET A 45 -6.57 -9.85 -11.80
CA MET A 45 -5.63 -10.61 -10.95
C MET A 45 -5.92 -12.11 -11.00
N SER A 46 -4.87 -12.92 -10.92
CA SER A 46 -5.01 -14.35 -10.65
C SER A 46 -5.56 -14.61 -9.24
N ASN A 47 -6.18 -15.76 -9.00
CA ASN A 47 -6.64 -16.17 -7.67
C ASN A 47 -5.53 -16.08 -6.60
N ARG A 48 -4.30 -16.37 -7.00
CA ARG A 48 -3.12 -16.26 -6.12
C ARG A 48 -2.84 -14.80 -5.75
N GLU A 49 -2.81 -13.90 -6.73
CA GLU A 49 -2.61 -12.48 -6.49
C GLU A 49 -3.74 -11.88 -5.65
N GLN A 50 -4.99 -12.30 -5.87
CA GLN A 50 -6.12 -11.88 -5.03
C GLN A 50 -5.97 -12.35 -3.59
N PHE A 51 -5.54 -13.60 -3.38
CA PHE A 51 -5.27 -14.13 -2.05
C PHE A 51 -4.13 -13.40 -1.35
N GLU A 52 -3.02 -13.14 -2.06
CA GLU A 52 -1.87 -12.39 -1.55
C GLU A 52 -2.27 -10.94 -1.18
N MET A 53 -3.00 -10.25 -2.05
CA MET A 53 -3.54 -8.91 -1.79
C MET A 53 -4.41 -8.88 -0.53
N PHE A 54 -5.37 -9.81 -0.42
CA PHE A 54 -6.26 -9.85 0.73
C PHE A 54 -5.53 -10.23 2.02
N SER A 55 -4.55 -11.13 1.94
CA SER A 55 -3.71 -11.52 3.08
C SER A 55 -2.91 -10.33 3.60
N LEU A 56 -2.30 -9.54 2.70
CA LEU A 56 -1.55 -8.34 3.08
C LEU A 56 -2.46 -7.30 3.73
N TYR A 57 -3.63 -7.04 3.14
CA TYR A 57 -4.60 -6.11 3.71
C TYR A 57 -5.03 -6.51 5.12
N LEU A 58 -5.39 -7.79 5.31
CA LEU A 58 -5.78 -8.30 6.62
C LEU A 58 -4.63 -8.23 7.63
N TYR A 59 -3.42 -8.58 7.22
CA TYR A 59 -2.22 -8.49 8.06
C TYR A 59 -2.00 -7.05 8.56
N GLU A 60 -2.03 -6.06 7.66
CA GLU A 60 -1.84 -4.65 8.01
C GLU A 60 -2.93 -4.15 8.98
N LYS A 61 -4.20 -4.45 8.69
CA LYS A 61 -5.32 -4.08 9.59
C LYS A 61 -5.24 -4.77 10.95
N PHE A 62 -4.85 -6.04 10.96
CA PHE A 62 -4.68 -6.80 12.20
C PHE A 62 -3.51 -6.27 13.03
N ARG A 63 -2.39 -5.91 12.39
CA ARG A 63 -1.23 -5.31 13.05
C ARG A 63 -1.60 -4.01 13.76
N ILE A 64 -2.30 -3.11 13.06
CA ILE A 64 -2.80 -1.84 13.63
C ILE A 64 -3.70 -2.15 14.83
N LYS A 65 -4.65 -3.08 14.69
CA LYS A 65 -5.56 -3.43 15.78
C LYS A 65 -4.84 -3.98 17.01
N VAL A 66 -3.82 -4.82 16.82
CA VAL A 66 -2.99 -5.36 17.91
C VAL A 66 -2.21 -4.24 18.63
N ALA A 67 -1.71 -3.27 17.88
CA ALA A 67 -1.01 -2.11 18.45
C ALA A 67 -1.97 -1.20 19.25
N GLU A 68 -3.18 -0.93 18.74
CA GLU A 68 -4.22 -0.16 19.42
C GLU A 68 -4.61 -0.78 20.79
N GLU A 69 -4.66 -2.11 20.86
CA GLU A 69 -4.96 -2.85 22.09
C GLU A 69 -3.75 -2.97 23.04
N GLY A 70 -2.59 -2.40 22.66
CA GLY A 70 -1.35 -2.46 23.44
C GLY A 70 -0.75 -3.87 23.54
N LEU A 71 -1.18 -4.79 22.66
CA LEU A 71 -0.80 -6.21 22.69
C LEU A 71 0.44 -6.50 21.81
N GLY A 72 1.04 -5.48 21.18
CA GLY A 72 2.21 -5.64 20.31
C GLY A 72 3.30 -4.61 20.57
N GLN A 73 4.51 -5.07 20.89
CA GLN A 73 5.73 -4.29 20.60
C GLN A 73 6.00 -4.41 19.09
N ILE A 74 5.31 -3.64 18.27
CA ILE A 74 5.74 -3.38 16.89
C ILE A 74 5.99 -1.88 16.82
N LEU A 75 7.02 -1.46 17.55
CA LEU A 75 7.60 -0.13 17.40
C LEU A 75 8.41 -0.16 16.10
N ASN A 76 7.77 0.10 14.96
CA ASN A 76 8.53 0.66 13.85
C ASN A 76 8.96 2.06 14.31
N GLN A 77 10.23 2.40 14.09
CA GLN A 77 10.83 3.64 14.60
C GLN A 77 10.21 4.92 14.01
N ASP A 78 9.33 4.80 13.02
CA ASP A 78 8.71 5.93 12.32
C ASP A 78 7.40 6.41 12.95
N ASP A 79 6.74 5.61 13.81
CA ASP A 79 5.48 6.00 14.48
C ASP A 79 5.70 6.89 15.72
N GLN A 80 6.95 7.30 16.01
CA GLN A 80 7.26 8.12 17.18
C GLN A 80 6.94 9.62 17.03
N ASP A 81 6.62 10.11 15.84
CA ASP A 81 6.45 11.56 15.65
C ASP A 81 5.04 12.08 15.96
N ASP A 82 4.01 11.25 15.80
CA ASP A 82 2.61 11.69 16.01
C ASP A 82 2.14 11.64 17.47
N SER A 83 2.89 10.96 18.35
CA SER A 83 2.53 10.83 19.78
C SER A 83 2.94 12.03 20.63
N LYS A 84 3.61 13.05 20.06
CA LYS A 84 3.98 14.29 20.77
C LYS A 84 2.85 15.33 20.88
N PHE A 85 1.72 15.14 20.20
CA PHE A 85 0.69 16.18 20.09
C PHE A 85 -0.59 15.97 20.90
N LEU A 86 -0.67 14.95 21.76
CA LEU A 86 -1.79 14.83 22.70
C LEU A 86 -1.29 14.94 24.15
N HIS A 87 -1.43 16.16 24.69
CA HIS A 87 -1.43 16.47 26.12
C HIS A 87 -2.83 16.95 26.51
#